data_AF-A0A1Q4FNN7-F1
#
_entry.id   AF-A0A1Q4FNN7-F1
#
_cell.length_a   1.000
_cell.length_b   1.000
_cell.length_c   1.000
_cell.angle_alpha   90.00
_cell.angle_beta   90.00
_cell.angle_gamma   90.00
#
_symmetry.space_group_name_H-M   'P 1'
#
loop_
_entity.id
_entity.type
_entity.pdbx_description
1 polymer ?
#
loop_
_entity_poly.entity_id
_entity_poly.type
_entity_poly.pdbx_seq_one_letter_code
_entity_poly.pdbx_strand_id
1 'polypeptide(L)'
;MACDLIADMDDINPEFKTCDVSIVIGANDVVNPAAKTDKSSPIYGMPILNVVDSRQTIVIKRFIYLPFRSQSPASQLTEPGGVSNPRRPRSDAQPLAQAERQRHDARPGLAVRGT
;
A
#
# COMPACT_ATOMS: atom_id res chain seq x y z
N MET A 1 6.13 44.33 9.48
CA MET A 1 5.75 44.41 8.05
C MET A 1 5.97 43.08 7.30
N ALA A 2 6.02 41.91 7.97
CA ALA A 2 6.18 40.61 7.30
C ALA A 2 5.01 39.65 7.55
N CYS A 3 4.19 39.91 8.59
CA CYS A 3 3.01 39.11 8.89
C CYS A 3 1.82 39.46 7.98
N ASP A 4 1.89 40.56 7.24
CA ASP A 4 0.79 41.03 6.38
C ASP A 4 0.52 40.08 5.19
N LEU A 5 1.45 39.15 4.91
CA LEU A 5 1.34 38.12 3.87
C LEU A 5 0.83 36.78 4.41
N ILE A 6 0.62 36.67 5.73
CA ILE A 6 0.13 35.46 6.38
C ILE A 6 -1.35 35.71 6.69
N ALA A 7 -2.21 34.90 6.09
CA ALA A 7 -3.64 34.94 6.34
C ALA A 7 -4.08 33.68 7.09
N ASP A 8 -5.09 33.83 7.94
CA ASP A 8 -5.76 32.69 8.54
C ASP A 8 -6.60 31.95 7.51
N MET A 9 -6.88 30.69 7.79
CA MET A 9 -7.50 29.77 6.85
C MET A 9 -8.91 30.20 6.44
N ASP A 10 -9.70 30.76 7.36
CA ASP A 10 -11.08 31.18 7.09
C ASP A 10 -11.13 32.41 6.18
N ASP A 11 -10.14 33.30 6.28
CA ASP A 11 -10.03 34.52 5.49
C ASP A 11 -9.55 34.23 4.06
N ILE A 12 -8.56 33.34 3.90
CA ILE A 12 -7.96 33.04 2.59
C ILE A 12 -8.79 32.06 1.74
N ASN A 13 -9.62 31.22 2.36
CA ASN A 13 -10.36 30.17 1.66
C ASN A 13 -11.31 30.68 0.55
N PRO A 14 -12.05 31.79 0.73
CA PRO A 14 -12.86 32.40 -0.31
C PRO A 14 -12.04 32.89 -1.52
N GLU A 15 -10.78 33.30 -1.32
CA GLU A 15 -9.93 33.87 -2.36
C GLU A 15 -9.39 32.83 -3.35
N PHE A 16 -9.34 31.55 -2.96
CA PHE A 16 -8.86 30.49 -3.86
C PHE A 16 -9.67 30.39 -5.15
N LYS A 17 -10.96 30.75 -5.14
CA LYS A 17 -11.83 30.75 -6.34
C LYS A 17 -11.39 31.73 -7.42
N THR A 18 -10.72 32.81 -7.03
CA THR A 18 -10.17 33.82 -7.94
C THR A 18 -8.67 33.65 -8.15
N CYS A 19 -8.05 32.67 -7.50
CA CYS A 19 -6.62 32.41 -7.59
C CYS A 19 -6.30 31.65 -8.89
N ASP A 20 -5.39 32.21 -9.69
CA ASP A 20 -4.91 31.56 -10.91
C ASP A 20 -4.08 30.30 -10.62
N VAL A 21 -3.14 30.41 -9.69
CA VAL A 21 -2.19 29.33 -9.39
C VAL A 21 -1.96 29.23 -7.89
N SER A 22 -2.27 28.06 -7.31
CA SER A 22 -1.90 27.70 -5.95
C SER A 22 -0.69 26.76 -5.95
N ILE A 23 0.32 27.09 -5.13
CA ILE A 23 1.54 26.28 -4.95
C ILE A 23 1.53 25.70 -3.55
N VAL A 24 1.41 24.39 -3.45
CA VAL A 24 1.42 23.65 -2.18
C VAL A 24 2.79 23.02 -1.98
N ILE A 25 3.47 23.37 -0.89
CA ILE A 25 4.81 22.87 -0.58
C ILE A 25 4.72 22.01 0.67
N GLY A 26 5.01 20.71 0.54
CA GLY A 26 5.10 19.79 1.67
C GLY A 26 3.78 19.49 2.41
N ALA A 27 2.68 20.14 2.06
CA ALA A 27 1.37 19.87 2.65
C ALA A 27 0.67 18.71 1.93
N ASN A 28 0.05 17.82 2.70
CA ASN A 28 -0.67 16.67 2.17
C ASN A 28 -2.10 16.65 2.70
N ASP A 29 -2.28 16.47 4.01
CA ASP A 29 -3.62 16.23 4.58
C ASP A 29 -4.43 17.52 4.70
N VAL A 30 -3.79 18.64 5.04
CA VAL A 30 -4.42 19.97 5.19
C VAL A 30 -4.91 20.58 3.87
N VAL A 31 -4.61 19.94 2.74
CA VAL A 31 -5.10 20.33 1.40
C VAL A 31 -5.93 19.21 0.76
N ASN A 32 -6.14 18.09 1.45
CA ASN A 32 -6.79 16.91 0.88
C ASN A 32 -8.31 17.08 0.89
N PRO A 33 -8.97 17.12 -0.28
CA PRO A 33 -10.42 17.31 -0.37
C PRO A 33 -11.25 16.24 0.34
N ALA A 34 -10.68 15.04 0.56
CA ALA A 34 -11.34 13.93 1.25
C ALA A 34 -11.80 14.32 2.67
N ALA A 35 -11.13 15.29 3.32
CA ALA A 35 -11.56 15.81 4.62
C ALA A 35 -12.98 16.41 4.61
N LYS A 36 -13.48 16.85 3.44
CA LYS A 36 -14.82 17.44 3.30
C LYS A 36 -15.85 16.49 2.71
N THR A 37 -15.43 15.62 1.79
CA THR A 37 -16.34 14.84 0.95
C THR A 37 -16.48 13.38 1.38
N ASP A 38 -15.47 12.80 2.02
CA ASP A 38 -15.43 11.36 2.30
C ASP A 38 -15.50 11.08 3.81
N LYS A 39 -16.68 10.65 4.27
CA LYS A 39 -16.93 10.29 5.68
C LYS A 39 -16.12 9.07 6.16
N SER A 40 -15.63 8.24 5.24
CA SER A 40 -14.79 7.09 5.58
C SER A 40 -13.33 7.46 5.76
N SER A 41 -12.94 8.67 5.35
CA SER A 41 -11.59 9.18 5.47
C SER A 41 -11.24 9.47 6.93
N PRO A 42 -10.05 9.06 7.43
CA PRO A 42 -9.60 9.37 8.78
C PRO A 42 -9.48 10.88 9.09
N ILE A 43 -9.39 11.71 8.05
CA ILE A 43 -9.27 13.17 8.16
C ILE A 43 -10.61 13.89 7.95
N TYR A 44 -11.74 13.17 7.90
CA TYR A 44 -13.05 13.77 7.69
C TYR A 44 -13.41 14.77 8.80
N GLY A 45 -13.90 15.94 8.40
CA GLY A 45 -14.26 17.03 9.32
C GLY A 45 -13.09 17.92 9.74
N MET A 46 -11.87 17.61 9.34
CA MET A 46 -10.71 18.47 9.62
C MET A 46 -10.80 19.78 8.80
N PRO A 47 -10.48 20.94 9.40
CA PRO A 47 -10.31 22.18 8.65
C PRO A 47 -9.18 22.03 7.61
N ILE A 48 -9.45 22.38 6.36
CA ILE A 48 -8.50 22.31 5.23
C ILE A 48 -8.53 23.59 4.39
N LEU A 49 -7.45 23.83 3.65
CA LEU A 49 -7.36 24.85 2.61
C LEU A 49 -8.01 24.36 1.30
N ASN A 50 -8.86 25.19 0.70
CA ASN A 50 -9.58 24.88 -0.54
C ASN A 50 -8.72 25.14 -1.79
N VAL A 51 -7.48 24.65 -1.79
CA VAL A 51 -6.55 24.89 -2.90
C VAL A 51 -7.05 24.36 -4.24
N VAL A 52 -7.95 23.35 -4.20
CA VAL A 52 -8.63 22.77 -5.37
C VAL A 52 -9.58 23.74 -6.07
N ASP A 53 -10.01 24.82 -5.40
CA ASP A 53 -10.88 25.84 -5.98
C ASP A 53 -10.11 26.81 -6.89
N SER A 54 -8.77 26.78 -6.87
CA SER A 54 -7.92 27.56 -7.77
C SER A 54 -7.97 27.06 -9.21
N ARG A 55 -7.66 27.93 -10.17
CA ARG A 55 -7.63 27.54 -11.59
C ARG A 55 -6.56 26.49 -11.88
N GLN A 56 -5.43 26.52 -11.18
CA GLN A 56 -4.39 25.51 -11.24
C GLN A 56 -3.75 25.29 -9.87
N THR A 57 -3.51 24.03 -9.51
CA THR A 57 -2.81 23.67 -8.27
C THR A 57 -1.57 22.85 -8.58
N ILE A 58 -0.43 23.27 -8.03
CA ILE A 58 0.85 22.55 -8.14
C ILE A 58 1.25 22.09 -6.75
N VAL A 59 1.46 20.78 -6.59
CA VAL A 59 1.87 20.19 -5.32
C VAL A 59 3.31 19.69 -5.42
N ILE A 60 4.17 20.22 -4.56
CA ILE A 60 5.58 19.85 -4.46
C ILE A 60 5.76 18.98 -3.22
N LYS A 61 6.01 17.69 -3.43
CA LYS A 61 6.34 16.71 -2.38
C LYS A 61 7.42 15.76 -2.85
N ARG A 62 8.17 15.17 -1.90
CA ARG A 62 9.31 14.29 -2.20
C ARG A 62 8.92 12.96 -2.83
N PHE A 63 7.76 12.42 -2.47
CA PHE A 63 7.28 11.13 -2.95
C PHE A 63 5.76 11.17 -3.12
N ILE A 64 5.24 10.26 -3.94
CA ILE A 64 3.83 9.93 -3.99
C ILE A 64 3.68 8.48 -3.51
N TYR A 65 2.96 8.26 -2.41
CA TYR A 65 2.58 6.91 -2.03
C TYR A 65 1.45 6.46 -2.93
N LEU A 66 1.71 5.46 -3.76
CA LEU A 66 0.67 4.73 -4.47
C LEU A 66 0.08 3.70 -3.51
N PRO A 67 -1.25 3.55 -3.46
CA PRO A 67 -1.84 2.43 -2.74
C PRO A 67 -1.33 1.14 -3.40
N PHE A 68 -0.65 0.29 -2.64
CA PHE A 68 -0.28 -1.05 -3.06
C PHE A 68 -1.59 -1.80 -3.36
N ARG A 69 -1.94 -1.96 -4.64
CA ARG A 69 -3.05 -2.82 -5.06
C ARG A 69 -2.68 -4.24 -4.65
N SER A 70 -3.28 -4.71 -3.56
CA SER A 70 -3.41 -6.14 -3.32
C SER A 70 -4.22 -6.70 -4.49
N GLN A 71 -3.55 -7.21 -5.53
CA GLN A 71 -4.17 -8.21 -6.37
C GLN A 71 -4.33 -9.43 -5.48
N SER A 72 -5.53 -9.65 -4.93
CA SER A 72 -5.87 -10.92 -4.29
C SER A 72 -5.91 -11.98 -5.40
N PRO A 73 -5.04 -13.00 -5.42
CA PRO A 73 -5.17 -14.12 -6.35
C PRO A 73 -6.20 -15.09 -5.75
N ALA A 74 -7.48 -14.75 -5.79
CA ALA A 74 -8.52 -15.56 -5.16
C ALA A 74 -9.80 -15.68 -6.00
N SER A 75 -9.69 -15.69 -7.33
CA SER A 75 -10.82 -15.98 -8.20
C SER A 75 -10.43 -16.72 -9.49
N GLN A 76 -9.64 -17.80 -9.36
CA GLN A 76 -9.50 -18.83 -10.42
C GLN A 76 -9.41 -20.25 -9.85
N LEU A 77 -10.10 -20.54 -8.74
CA LEU A 77 -10.45 -21.92 -8.38
C LEU A 77 -11.96 -22.04 -8.43
N THR A 78 -12.47 -22.05 -9.65
CA THR A 78 -13.76 -22.67 -9.95
C THR A 78 -13.46 -23.61 -11.10
N GLU A 79 -13.19 -24.88 -10.79
CA GLU A 79 -13.01 -25.94 -11.79
C GLU A 79 -14.39 -26.29 -12.35
N PRO A 80 -14.72 -25.93 -13.60
CA PRO A 80 -15.99 -26.32 -14.19
C PRO A 80 -15.73 -27.45 -15.19
N GLY A 81 -16.09 -28.67 -14.79
CA GLY A 81 -16.46 -29.73 -15.73
C GLY A 81 -15.30 -30.52 -16.32
N GLY A 82 -15.42 -31.84 -16.22
CA GLY A 82 -14.45 -32.79 -16.75
C GLY A 82 -14.28 -32.70 -18.26
N VAL A 83 -13.01 -32.76 -18.68
CA VAL A 83 -12.62 -33.26 -20.00
C VAL A 83 -11.48 -34.25 -19.77
N SER A 84 -11.76 -35.53 -20.00
CA SER A 84 -10.76 -36.58 -20.08
C SER A 84 -9.82 -36.31 -21.25
N ASN A 85 -8.51 -36.23 -21.02
CA ASN A 85 -7.52 -36.30 -22.11
C ASN A 85 -6.60 -37.52 -21.92
N PRO A 86 -6.68 -38.53 -22.81
CA PRO A 86 -5.81 -39.69 -22.78
C PRO A 86 -4.55 -39.40 -23.61
N ARG A 87 -3.43 -39.09 -22.94
CA ARG A 87 -2.05 -39.33 -23.44
C ARG A 87 -0.98 -38.70 -22.52
N ARG A 88 -0.37 -39.53 -21.67
CA ARG A 88 1.09 -39.79 -21.70
C ARG A 88 1.41 -41.04 -20.86
N PRO A 89 2.11 -42.05 -21.43
CA PRO A 89 2.46 -43.27 -20.72
C PRO A 89 3.88 -43.22 -20.12
N ARG A 90 4.14 -44.23 -19.26
CA ARG A 90 5.40 -44.68 -18.61
C ARG A 90 5.67 -44.00 -17.26
N SER A 91 5.37 -44.69 -16.16
CA SER A 91 6.13 -45.81 -15.56
C SER A 91 7.52 -45.38 -15.09
N ASP A 92 7.78 -45.69 -13.81
CA ASP A 92 9.10 -45.81 -13.18
C ASP A 92 9.66 -44.55 -12.50
N ALA A 93 9.27 -44.30 -11.24
CA ALA A 93 10.21 -44.14 -10.11
C ALA A 93 9.45 -43.95 -8.77
N GLN A 94 9.97 -44.62 -7.74
CA GLN A 94 9.36 -44.92 -6.44
C GLN A 94 9.12 -43.71 -5.51
N PRO A 95 8.20 -43.81 -4.53
CA PRO A 95 8.02 -42.77 -3.51
C PRO A 95 9.22 -42.69 -2.55
N LEU A 96 9.71 -41.47 -2.35
CA LEU A 96 10.76 -41.00 -1.43
C LEU A 96 10.36 -41.17 0.06
N ALA A 97 9.96 -42.38 0.46
CA ALA A 97 9.47 -42.70 1.81
C ALA A 97 10.39 -43.65 2.61
N GLN A 98 11.62 -43.92 2.13
CA GLN A 98 12.55 -44.84 2.80
C GLN A 98 13.94 -44.25 3.12
N ALA A 99 14.19 -42.95 2.87
CA ALA A 99 15.52 -42.36 3.04
C ALA A 99 15.83 -41.74 4.44
N GLU A 100 14.89 -41.78 5.40
CA GLU A 100 15.12 -41.20 6.74
C GLU A 100 15.25 -42.22 7.88
N ARG A 101 15.35 -43.53 7.57
CA ARG A 101 15.60 -44.58 8.58
C ARG A 101 17.08 -44.93 8.80
N GLN A 102 18.03 -44.16 8.26
CA GLN A 102 19.47 -44.42 8.39
C GLN A 102 20.28 -43.20 8.87
N ARG A 103 19.73 -42.38 9.78
CA ARG A 103 20.53 -41.46 10.61
C ARG A 103 20.50 -41.84 12.09
N HIS A 104 20.36 -43.13 12.36
CA HIS A 104 20.44 -43.71 13.69
C HIS A 104 21.75 -44.48 13.88
N ASP A 105 22.89 -43.89 13.50
CA ASP A 105 24.20 -44.44 13.84
C ASP A 105 25.32 -43.38 13.76
N ALA A 106 25.46 -42.57 14.83
CA ALA A 106 26.71 -41.93 15.22
C ALA A 106 26.63 -41.53 16.70
N ARG A 107 27.51 -42.08 17.52
CA ARG A 107 27.57 -42.00 18.99
C ARG A 107 28.08 -40.63 19.53
N PRO A 108 27.93 -40.38 20.85
CA PRO A 108 27.95 -39.04 21.46
C PRO A 108 29.34 -38.62 21.94
N GLY A 109 29.60 -37.31 22.03
CA GLY A 109 30.87 -36.81 22.55
C GLY A 109 30.91 -35.31 22.81
N LEU A 110 30.80 -34.96 24.09
CA LEU A 110 31.42 -33.82 24.78
C LEU A 110 30.82 -32.41 24.58
N ALA A 111 29.93 -32.07 25.51
CA ALA A 111 29.62 -30.70 25.88
C ALA A 111 30.80 -30.06 26.63
N VAL A 112 31.22 -28.86 26.23
CA VAL A 112 32.11 -28.00 27.02
C VAL A 112 31.32 -26.75 27.43
N ARG A 113 30.99 -26.66 28.72
CA ARG A 113 30.66 -25.43 29.46
C ARG A 113 31.86 -24.48 29.33
N GLY A 114 31.72 -23.18 29.09
CA GLY A 114 31.04 -22.24 29.98
C GLY A 114 31.99 -21.80 31.10
N THR A 115 32.80 -20.77 30.82
CA THR A 115 33.32 -19.74 31.75
C THR A 115 33.75 -18.55 30.92
#